data_AF-A0A6L7T372-F1
#
_entry.id   AF-A0A6L7T372-F1
#
_cell.length_a   1.000
_cell.length_b   1.000
_cell.length_c   1.000
_cell.angle_alpha   90.00
_cell.angle_beta   90.00
_cell.angle_gamma   90.00
#
_symmetry.space_group_name_H-M   'P 1'
#
loop_
_entity.id
_entity.type
_entity.pdbx_description
1 polymer ?
#
loop_
_entity_poly.entity_id
_entity_poly.type
_entity_poly.pdbx_seq_one_letter_code
_entity_poly.pdbx_strand_id
1 'polypeptide(L)'
;MANGKKILLVEGTDDEHVLKHICGNRDIPHLDEVENCCNVEKLIENLGVRLPLLIQEDDAIGVVIDADTDISARWQSIRDRITDIGYQNVPDQPDPDGTILDPPSETYLPRLGVWIMPNNQTNGILEDFLHFLVPQPNILFDHARNSVAAIPEGERRFKQLYEPKAVIHTWLAWQEYPGRPFGTAITANFLDPNVREVDVLAAWLKRLFFPRSQSS
;
A
#
# COMPACT_ATOMS: atom_id res chain seq x y z
N MET A 1 -19.09 -15.17 18.77
CA MET A 1 -18.46 -13.85 18.93
C MET A 1 -18.42 -13.26 17.55
N ALA A 2 -19.11 -12.14 17.29
CA ALA A 2 -19.02 -11.49 15.99
C ALA A 2 -17.62 -10.88 15.89
N ASN A 3 -16.80 -11.37 14.98
CA ASN A 3 -15.47 -10.82 14.72
C ASN A 3 -15.69 -9.53 13.91
N GLY A 4 -15.15 -8.39 14.37
CA GLY A 4 -15.24 -7.15 13.60
C GLY A 4 -14.61 -7.30 12.22
N LYS A 5 -15.20 -6.61 11.24
CA LYS A 5 -14.79 -6.60 9.84
C LYS A 5 -13.42 -5.94 9.69
N LYS A 6 -12.56 -6.57 8.89
CA LYS A 6 -11.20 -6.12 8.58
C LYS A 6 -11.09 -5.90 7.08
N ILE A 7 -11.22 -4.63 6.68
CA ILE A 7 -11.29 -4.23 5.27
C ILE A 7 -10.02 -3.45 4.92
N LEU A 8 -9.38 -3.78 3.80
CA LEU A 8 -8.27 -3.02 3.24
C LEU A 8 -8.67 -2.46 1.87
N LEU A 9 -8.68 -1.15 1.72
CA LEU A 9 -8.91 -0.48 0.43
C LEU A 9 -7.57 -0.14 -0.21
N VAL A 10 -7.46 -0.38 -1.51
CA VAL A 10 -6.22 -0.18 -2.28
C VAL A 10 -6.53 0.53 -3.60
N GLU A 11 -5.58 1.28 -4.16
CA GLU A 11 -5.84 2.06 -5.38
C GLU A 11 -6.02 1.20 -6.63
N GLY A 12 -5.18 0.17 -6.82
CA GLY A 12 -5.15 -0.60 -8.06
C GLY A 12 -5.26 -2.11 -7.89
N THR A 13 -5.44 -2.79 -9.02
CA THR A 13 -5.48 -4.27 -9.10
C THR A 13 -4.13 -4.88 -8.71
N ASP A 14 -3.03 -4.23 -9.11
CA ASP A 14 -1.69 -4.68 -8.79
C ASP A 14 -1.42 -4.61 -7.28
N ASP A 15 -1.87 -3.54 -6.61
CA ASP A 15 -1.80 -3.38 -5.15
C ASP A 15 -2.53 -4.50 -4.42
N GLU A 16 -3.77 -4.78 -4.86
CA GLU A 16 -4.62 -5.83 -4.28
C GLU A 16 -3.89 -7.18 -4.31
N HIS A 17 -3.32 -7.54 -5.46
CA HIS A 17 -2.59 -8.79 -5.62
C HIS A 17 -1.31 -8.81 -4.79
N VAL A 18 -0.49 -7.75 -4.83
CA VAL A 18 0.75 -7.67 -4.05
C VAL A 18 0.48 -7.80 -2.56
N LEU A 19 -0.51 -7.06 -2.03
CA LEU A 19 -0.87 -7.09 -0.62
C LEU A 19 -1.41 -8.46 -0.20
N LYS A 20 -2.25 -9.11 -1.02
CA LYS A 20 -2.69 -10.50 -0.76
C LYS A 20 -1.51 -11.47 -0.66
N HIS A 21 -0.52 -11.34 -1.54
CA HIS A 21 0.68 -12.17 -1.51
C HIS A 21 1.56 -11.89 -0.29
N ILE A 22 1.73 -10.62 0.11
CA ILE A 22 2.46 -10.24 1.33
C ILE A 22 1.75 -10.78 2.57
N CYS A 23 0.43 -10.65 2.67
CA CYS A 23 -0.35 -11.22 3.76
C CYS A 23 -0.12 -12.72 3.90
N GLY A 24 -0.17 -13.46 2.78
CA GLY A 24 0.11 -14.90 2.76
C GLY A 24 1.55 -15.24 3.14
N ASN A 25 2.54 -14.47 2.65
CA ASN A 25 3.95 -14.70 2.95
C ASN A 25 4.32 -14.40 4.42
N ARG A 26 3.63 -13.45 5.07
CA ARG A 26 3.93 -12.99 6.43
C ARG A 26 2.99 -13.54 7.50
N ASP A 27 2.21 -14.57 7.16
CA ASP A 27 1.20 -15.20 8.01
C ASP A 27 0.29 -14.17 8.69
N ILE A 28 -0.12 -13.15 7.93
CA ILE A 28 -1.10 -12.18 8.41
C ILE A 28 -2.44 -12.92 8.48
N PRO A 29 -3.16 -12.85 9.62
CA PRO A 29 -4.46 -13.49 9.71
C PRO A 29 -5.42 -12.92 8.66
N HIS A 30 -6.44 -13.70 8.31
CA HIS A 30 -7.35 -13.38 7.21
C HIS A 30 -8.02 -12.01 7.38
N LEU A 31 -7.93 -11.19 6.33
CA LEU A 31 -8.73 -9.98 6.16
C LEU A 31 -10.02 -10.34 5.45
N ASP A 32 -11.15 -9.78 5.90
CA ASP A 32 -12.46 -10.07 5.31
C ASP A 32 -12.57 -9.55 3.87
N GLU A 33 -11.88 -8.43 3.59
CA GLU A 33 -11.88 -7.82 2.27
C GLU A 33 -10.57 -7.09 1.97
N VAL A 34 -10.07 -7.27 0.75
CA VAL A 34 -9.04 -6.41 0.14
C VAL A 34 -9.61 -5.95 -1.19
N GLU A 35 -10.04 -4.68 -1.25
CA GLU A 35 -10.82 -4.12 -2.36
C GLU A 35 -10.02 -3.06 -3.10
N ASN A 36 -9.92 -3.24 -4.42
CA ASN A 36 -9.40 -2.27 -5.36
C ASN A 36 -10.45 -1.20 -5.70
N CYS A 37 -10.11 0.07 -5.49
CA CYS A 37 -10.98 1.21 -5.75
C CYS A 37 -10.73 1.92 -7.10
N CYS A 38 -9.81 1.40 -7.93
CA CYS A 38 -9.35 1.91 -9.22
C CYS A 38 -8.50 3.19 -9.21
N ASN A 39 -8.74 4.11 -8.27
CA ASN A 39 -7.93 5.31 -8.05
C ASN A 39 -8.14 5.88 -6.65
N VAL A 40 -7.29 6.84 -6.26
CA VAL A 40 -7.36 7.53 -4.97
C VAL A 40 -8.70 8.24 -4.73
N GLU A 41 -9.31 8.86 -5.75
CA GLU A 41 -10.57 9.61 -5.56
C GLU A 41 -11.71 8.68 -5.16
N LYS A 42 -11.86 7.57 -5.89
CA LYS A 42 -12.85 6.53 -5.57
C LYS A 42 -12.52 5.83 -4.27
N LEU A 43 -11.25 5.65 -3.94
CA LEU A 43 -10.85 5.09 -2.65
C LEU A 43 -11.35 5.98 -1.51
N ILE A 44 -11.16 7.30 -1.62
CA ILE A 44 -11.62 8.29 -0.65
C ILE A 44 -13.17 8.33 -0.57
N GLU A 45 -13.86 8.19 -1.70
CA GLU A 45 -15.32 8.06 -1.74
C GLU A 45 -15.78 6.79 -1.01
N ASN A 46 -15.18 5.64 -1.32
CA ASN A 46 -15.48 4.36 -0.69
C ASN A 46 -15.20 4.38 0.81
N LEU A 47 -14.11 5.02 1.24
CA LEU A 47 -13.80 5.21 2.65
C LEU A 47 -14.95 5.94 3.37
N GLY A 48 -15.42 7.05 2.80
CA GLY A 48 -16.55 7.81 3.37
C GLY A 48 -17.87 7.04 3.41
N VAL A 49 -18.10 6.13 2.45
CA VAL A 49 -19.29 5.27 2.41
C VAL A 49 -19.19 4.09 3.39
N ARG A 50 -18.01 3.48 3.53
CA ARG A 50 -17.80 2.29 4.36
C ARG A 50 -17.71 2.59 5.85
N LEU A 51 -17.10 3.71 6.23
CA LEU A 51 -16.90 4.07 7.64
C LEU A 51 -18.21 4.06 8.46
N PRO A 52 -19.34 4.66 8.02
CA PRO A 52 -20.60 4.61 8.76
C PRO A 52 -21.25 3.22 8.85
N LEU A 53 -20.81 2.25 8.02
CA LEU A 53 -21.34 0.89 7.99
C LEU A 53 -20.59 -0.07 8.93
N LEU A 54 -19.45 0.39 9.47
CA LEU A 54 -18.59 -0.34 10.38
C LEU A 54 -18.86 0.15 11.80
N ILE A 55 -19.73 -0.57 12.52
CA ILE A 55 -20.29 -0.17 13.81
C ILE A 55 -19.93 -1.12 14.96
N GLN A 56 -19.17 -2.18 14.70
CA GLN A 56 -18.68 -3.10 15.74
C GLN A 56 -17.40 -2.55 16.36
N GLU A 57 -17.18 -2.83 17.64
CA GLU A 57 -16.01 -2.36 18.39
C GLU A 57 -14.67 -2.82 17.78
N ASP A 58 -14.64 -4.03 17.22
CA ASP A 58 -13.47 -4.62 16.58
C ASP A 58 -13.38 -4.34 15.06
N ASP A 59 -14.25 -3.49 14.51
CA ASP A 59 -14.18 -3.12 13.09
C ASP A 59 -12.93 -2.27 12.82
N ALA A 60 -12.22 -2.61 11.74
CA ALA A 60 -11.04 -1.91 11.31
C ALA A 60 -11.01 -1.78 9.78
N ILE A 61 -10.61 -0.60 9.32
CA ILE A 61 -10.41 -0.31 7.89
C ILE A 61 -9.02 0.27 7.65
N GLY A 62 -8.33 -0.26 6.66
CA GLY A 62 -7.05 0.26 6.19
C GLY A 62 -7.19 0.85 4.80
N VAL A 63 -6.39 1.85 4.49
CA VAL A 63 -6.21 2.35 3.13
C VAL A 63 -4.74 2.30 2.75
N VAL A 64 -4.46 1.87 1.52
CA VAL A 64 -3.13 1.91 0.90
C VAL A 64 -3.23 2.76 -0.34
N ILE A 65 -2.44 3.82 -0.39
CA ILE A 65 -2.48 4.83 -1.45
C ILE A 65 -1.08 5.19 -1.92
N ASP A 66 -0.95 5.60 -3.18
CA ASP A 66 0.31 6.04 -3.75
C ASP A 66 0.66 7.47 -3.30
N ALA A 67 1.94 7.81 -3.11
CA ALA A 67 2.34 9.21 -2.91
C ALA A 67 2.40 9.98 -4.24
N ASP A 68 2.47 9.27 -5.37
CA ASP A 68 2.80 9.80 -6.70
C ASP A 68 4.07 10.68 -6.64
N THR A 69 3.90 12.00 -6.69
CA THR A 69 4.97 12.99 -6.82
C THR A 69 5.06 13.93 -5.62
N ASP A 70 4.11 13.88 -4.69
CA ASP A 70 4.10 14.74 -3.49
C ASP A 70 3.36 14.06 -2.34
N ILE A 71 4.12 13.37 -1.49
CA ILE A 71 3.62 12.71 -0.29
C ILE A 71 2.98 13.70 0.70
N SER A 72 3.47 14.94 0.78
CA SER A 72 2.96 15.94 1.72
C SER A 72 1.57 16.41 1.29
N ALA A 73 1.41 16.73 0.01
CA ALA A 73 0.11 17.07 -0.56
C ALA A 73 -0.88 15.90 -0.46
N ARG A 74 -0.41 14.67 -0.72
CA ARG A 74 -1.23 13.47 -0.64
C ARG A 74 -1.69 13.19 0.79
N TRP A 75 -0.79 13.25 1.76
CA TRP A 75 -1.15 13.12 3.17
C TRP A 75 -2.12 14.21 3.61
N GLN A 76 -1.90 15.47 3.23
CA GLN A 76 -2.79 16.57 3.58
C GLN A 76 -4.21 16.33 3.03
N SER A 77 -4.35 15.89 1.78
CA SER A 77 -5.65 15.60 1.17
C SER A 77 -6.42 14.50 1.93
N ILE A 78 -5.74 13.43 2.34
CA ILE A 78 -6.35 12.37 3.16
C ILE A 78 -6.69 12.88 4.55
N ARG A 79 -5.77 13.62 5.18
CA ARG A 79 -5.94 14.22 6.49
C ARG A 79 -7.18 15.10 6.56
N ASP A 80 -7.38 15.97 5.57
CA ASP A 80 -8.55 16.85 5.50
C ASP A 80 -9.83 16.01 5.49
N ARG A 81 -9.87 14.99 4.64
CA ARG A 81 -11.03 14.10 4.52
C ARG A 81 -11.34 13.32 5.80
N ILE A 82 -10.33 12.74 6.45
CA ILE A 82 -10.56 11.94 7.67
C ILE A 82 -10.92 12.83 8.87
N THR A 83 -10.41 14.07 8.89
CA THR A 83 -10.81 15.09 9.86
C THR A 83 -12.27 15.50 9.64
N ASP A 84 -12.68 15.73 8.39
CA ASP A 84 -14.07 16.05 8.04
C ASP A 84 -15.07 14.95 8.43
N ILE A 85 -14.63 13.68 8.40
CA ILE A 85 -15.43 12.53 8.83
C ILE A 85 -15.57 12.47 10.37
N GLY A 86 -14.66 13.11 11.10
CA GLY A 86 -14.72 13.23 12.56
C GLY A 86 -13.61 12.51 13.31
N TYR A 87 -12.59 11.96 12.63
CA TYR A 87 -11.39 11.48 13.33
C TYR A 87 -10.67 12.67 13.98
N GLN A 88 -10.16 12.45 15.19
CA GLN A 88 -9.47 13.46 15.99
C GLN A 88 -7.98 13.13 16.10
N ASN A 89 -7.17 14.12 16.49
CA ASN A 89 -5.73 13.95 16.71
C ASN A 89 -4.96 13.39 15.50
N VAL A 90 -5.42 13.73 14.29
CA VAL A 90 -4.75 13.32 13.05
C VAL A 90 -3.40 14.02 12.93
N PRO A 91 -2.28 13.29 12.79
CA PRO A 91 -0.95 13.88 12.81
C PRO A 91 -0.69 14.78 11.60
N ASP A 92 0.17 15.78 11.77
CA ASP A 92 0.55 16.72 10.70
C ASP A 92 1.35 16.06 9.58
N GLN A 93 1.95 14.90 9.84
CA GLN A 93 2.74 14.10 8.91
C GLN A 93 2.36 12.62 9.07
N PRO A 94 2.49 11.79 8.01
CA PRO A 94 2.25 10.36 8.12
C PRO A 94 3.28 9.72 9.07
N ASP A 95 2.85 8.71 9.82
CA ASP A 95 3.75 7.91 10.65
C ASP A 95 4.63 7.03 9.73
N PRO A 96 5.97 7.07 9.86
CA PRO A 96 6.89 6.23 9.09
C PRO A 96 6.57 4.73 9.15
N ASP A 97 6.07 4.25 10.29
CA ASP A 97 5.69 2.86 10.50
C ASP A 97 4.25 2.56 10.06
N GLY A 98 3.55 3.54 9.48
CA GLY A 98 2.16 3.49 9.03
C GLY A 98 1.20 4.05 10.07
N THR A 99 0.42 5.05 9.65
CA THR A 99 -0.49 5.79 10.53
C THR A 99 -1.67 4.91 10.93
N ILE A 100 -2.04 4.95 12.21
CA ILE A 100 -3.26 4.34 12.74
C ILE A 100 -3.96 5.37 13.63
N LEU A 101 -5.25 5.55 13.39
CA LEU A 101 -6.14 6.40 14.16
C LEU A 101 -7.14 5.51 14.89
N ASP A 102 -7.08 5.57 16.21
CA ASP A 102 -8.07 4.94 17.07
C ASP A 102 -9.40 5.73 17.00
N PRO A 103 -10.53 5.06 17.21
CA PRO A 103 -11.82 5.71 17.15
C PRO A 103 -11.96 6.78 18.25
N PRO A 104 -12.44 7.99 17.93
CA PRO A 104 -12.69 9.01 18.95
C PRO A 104 -13.69 8.52 20.01
N SER A 105 -13.52 8.96 21.26
CA SER A 105 -14.44 8.64 22.34
C SER A 105 -15.88 9.01 21.98
N GLU A 106 -16.84 8.17 22.38
CA GLU A 106 -18.28 8.37 22.13
C GLU A 106 -18.67 8.38 20.64
N THR A 107 -17.84 7.82 19.76
CA THR A 107 -18.18 7.59 18.35
C THR A 107 -18.25 6.10 18.02
N TYR A 108 -18.94 5.77 16.93
CA TYR A 108 -18.97 4.43 16.35
C TYR A 108 -18.02 4.30 15.14
N LEU A 109 -17.04 5.21 15.02
CA LEU A 109 -16.06 5.08 13.95
C LEU A 109 -15.22 3.82 14.20
N PRO A 110 -14.78 3.09 13.16
CA PRO A 110 -13.86 1.98 13.31
C PRO A 110 -12.41 2.50 13.50
N ARG A 111 -11.50 1.59 13.83
CA ARG A 111 -10.06 1.86 13.75
C ARG A 111 -9.67 2.10 12.28
N LEU A 112 -8.96 3.19 11.99
CA LEU A 112 -8.53 3.55 10.63
C LEU A 112 -7.02 3.49 10.51
N GLY A 113 -6.50 2.79 9.51
CA GLY A 113 -5.09 2.84 9.14
C GLY A 113 -4.88 3.50 7.79
N VAL A 114 -3.80 4.26 7.65
CA VAL A 114 -3.35 4.83 6.37
C VAL A 114 -1.92 4.41 6.11
N TRP A 115 -1.67 3.83 4.94
CA TRP A 115 -0.35 3.58 4.40
C TRP A 115 -0.17 4.34 3.10
N ILE A 116 0.92 5.09 2.98
CA ILE A 116 1.31 5.77 1.74
C ILE A 116 2.51 5.06 1.12
N MET A 117 2.39 4.61 -0.12
CA MET A 117 3.48 4.01 -0.86
C MET A 117 4.61 5.03 -1.12
N PRO A 118 5.87 4.55 -1.22
CA PRO A 118 6.24 3.16 -1.00
C PRO A 118 6.50 2.81 0.47
N ASN A 119 6.63 3.80 1.37
CA ASN A 119 7.17 3.60 2.72
C ASN A 119 6.76 4.65 3.78
N ASN A 120 5.66 5.38 3.54
CA ASN A 120 5.16 6.52 4.33
C ASN A 120 6.10 7.74 4.43
N GLN A 121 7.23 7.76 3.72
CA GLN A 121 8.27 8.78 3.90
C GLN A 121 8.71 9.45 2.60
N THR A 122 8.70 8.71 1.49
CA THR A 122 9.15 9.20 0.19
C THR A 122 8.00 9.27 -0.80
N ASN A 123 8.16 10.09 -1.83
CA ASN A 123 7.32 10.03 -3.00
C ASN A 123 7.48 8.67 -3.70
N GLY A 124 6.45 8.24 -4.42
CA GLY A 124 6.47 7.02 -5.20
C GLY A 124 5.14 6.31 -5.23
N ILE A 125 5.15 5.18 -5.92
CA ILE A 125 4.00 4.32 -6.18
C ILE A 125 4.31 2.88 -5.76
N LEU A 126 3.36 1.97 -5.91
CA LEU A 126 3.59 0.53 -5.68
C LEU A 126 4.86 0.02 -6.35
N GLU A 127 5.15 0.41 -7.59
CA GLU A 127 6.34 -0.06 -8.29
C GLU A 127 7.66 0.38 -7.63
N ASP A 128 7.71 1.55 -6.99
CA ASP A 128 8.86 1.94 -6.17
C ASP A 128 9.00 1.03 -4.94
N PHE A 129 7.88 0.61 -4.33
CA PHE A 129 7.91 -0.39 -3.27
C PHE A 129 8.46 -1.72 -3.77
N LEU A 130 8.05 -2.18 -4.96
CA LEU A 130 8.53 -3.43 -5.56
C LEU A 130 10.03 -3.39 -5.89
N HIS A 131 10.63 -2.22 -6.11
CA HIS A 131 12.07 -2.10 -6.31
C HIS A 131 12.87 -2.54 -5.07
N PHE A 132 12.34 -2.33 -3.86
CA PHE A 132 12.97 -2.83 -2.63
C PHE A 132 13.05 -4.36 -2.59
N LEU A 133 12.11 -5.05 -3.23
CA LEU A 133 12.04 -6.51 -3.26
C LEU A 133 12.97 -7.11 -4.34
N VAL A 134 13.61 -6.31 -5.19
CA VAL A 134 14.57 -6.83 -6.18
C VAL A 134 15.85 -7.27 -5.46
N PRO A 135 16.24 -8.57 -5.50
CA PRO A 135 17.39 -9.07 -4.76
C PRO A 135 18.69 -8.36 -5.15
N GLN A 136 19.41 -7.81 -4.18
CA GLN A 136 20.63 -7.04 -4.43
C GLN A 136 21.91 -7.86 -4.15
N PRO A 137 22.99 -7.66 -4.95
CA PRO A 137 23.07 -6.82 -6.14
C PRO A 137 22.35 -7.45 -7.35
N ASN A 138 21.79 -6.62 -8.25
CA ASN A 138 21.08 -7.10 -9.44
C ASN A 138 21.53 -6.41 -10.75
N ILE A 139 22.49 -7.02 -11.45
CA ILE A 139 23.03 -6.48 -12.72
C ILE A 139 21.93 -6.36 -13.78
N LEU A 140 20.98 -7.30 -13.82
CA LEU A 140 19.89 -7.28 -14.81
C LEU A 140 18.90 -6.14 -14.54
N PHE A 141 18.61 -5.86 -13.26
CA PHE A 141 17.77 -4.73 -12.88
C PHE A 141 18.45 -3.39 -13.17
N ASP A 142 19.75 -3.28 -12.88
CA ASP A 142 20.54 -2.10 -13.25
C ASP A 142 20.53 -1.90 -14.77
N HIS A 143 20.65 -2.99 -15.54
CA HIS A 143 20.56 -2.94 -17.00
C HIS A 143 19.18 -2.48 -17.48
N ALA A 144 18.09 -2.95 -16.85
CA ALA A 144 16.73 -2.53 -17.18
C ALA A 144 16.52 -1.04 -16.89
N ARG A 145 16.94 -0.58 -15.70
CA ARG A 145 16.90 0.83 -15.32
C ARG A 145 17.66 1.71 -16.31
N ASN A 146 18.89 1.33 -16.64
CA ASN A 146 19.71 2.07 -17.61
C ASN A 146 19.09 2.07 -19.01
N SER A 147 18.48 0.96 -19.42
CA SER A 147 17.83 0.86 -20.73
C SER A 147 16.61 1.76 -20.83
N VAL A 148 15.80 1.83 -19.77
CA VAL A 148 14.64 2.73 -19.69
C VAL A 148 15.08 4.20 -19.67
N ALA A 149 16.11 4.53 -18.86
CA ALA A 149 16.64 5.87 -18.75
C ALA A 149 17.32 6.38 -20.05
N ALA A 150 17.84 5.46 -20.88
CA ALA A 150 18.49 5.79 -22.14
C ALA A 150 17.51 6.01 -23.31
N ILE A 151 16.20 5.79 -23.12
CA ILE A 151 15.20 6.02 -24.18
C ILE A 151 15.18 7.52 -24.53
N PRO A 152 15.43 7.90 -25.79
CA PRO A 152 15.36 9.30 -26.20
C PRO A 152 13.98 9.90 -25.92
N GLU A 153 13.93 11.16 -25.48
CA GLU A 153 12.67 11.81 -25.11
C GLU A 153 11.61 11.76 -26.22
N GLY A 154 12.00 11.92 -27.48
CA GLY A 154 11.09 11.84 -28.63
C GLY A 154 10.54 10.43 -28.93
N GLU A 155 11.18 9.38 -28.41
CA GLU A 155 10.76 7.98 -28.59
C GLU A 155 10.06 7.42 -27.35
N ARG A 156 10.15 8.12 -26.21
CA ARG A 156 9.55 7.70 -24.95
C ARG A 156 8.03 7.85 -25.00
N ARG A 157 7.34 6.71 -24.89
CA ARG A 157 5.87 6.62 -24.97
C ARG A 157 5.14 6.67 -23.63
N PHE A 158 5.86 6.78 -22.53
CA PHE A 158 5.30 6.90 -21.18
C PHE A 158 5.73 8.23 -20.53
N LYS A 159 4.92 8.74 -19.62
CA LYS A 159 5.25 9.96 -18.86
C LYS A 159 6.42 9.68 -17.92
N GLN A 160 7.24 10.68 -17.63
CA GLN A 160 8.35 10.56 -16.65
C GLN A 160 7.90 9.96 -15.32
N LEU A 161 6.72 10.34 -14.82
CA LEU A 161 6.17 9.82 -13.57
C LEU A 161 5.86 8.30 -13.59
N TYR A 162 5.78 7.68 -14.78
CA TYR A 162 5.62 6.23 -14.93
C TYR A 162 6.95 5.49 -15.10
N GLU A 163 8.10 6.15 -14.89
CA GLU A 163 9.41 5.50 -15.00
C GLU A 163 9.56 4.28 -14.05
N PRO A 164 9.18 4.33 -12.75
CA PRO A 164 9.26 3.16 -11.87
C PRO A 164 8.52 1.95 -12.43
N LYS A 165 7.34 2.19 -13.02
CA LYS A 165 6.52 1.19 -13.73
C LYS A 165 7.25 0.65 -14.96
N ALA A 166 7.79 1.52 -15.81
CA ALA A 166 8.53 1.09 -16.99
C ALA A 166 9.75 0.21 -16.63
N VAL A 167 10.49 0.59 -15.58
CA VAL A 167 11.68 -0.15 -15.12
C VAL A 167 11.30 -1.55 -14.63
N ILE A 168 10.37 -1.67 -13.69
CA ILE A 168 10.05 -2.96 -13.08
C ILE A 168 9.40 -3.92 -14.09
N HIS A 169 8.51 -3.44 -14.96
CA HIS A 169 7.91 -4.28 -16.00
C HIS A 169 8.93 -4.73 -17.05
N THR A 170 9.88 -3.86 -17.43
CA THR A 170 10.98 -4.24 -18.35
C THR A 170 11.84 -5.34 -17.73
N TRP A 171 12.23 -5.17 -16.46
CA TRP A 171 13.00 -6.18 -15.76
C TRP A 171 12.24 -7.52 -15.60
N LEU A 172 10.93 -7.47 -15.32
CA LEU A 172 10.07 -8.66 -15.28
C LEU A 172 9.94 -9.34 -16.64
N ALA A 173 9.93 -8.59 -17.74
CA ALA A 173 9.94 -9.13 -19.09
C ALA A 173 11.25 -9.88 -19.43
N TRP A 174 12.32 -9.66 -18.68
CA TRP A 174 13.61 -10.35 -18.86
C TRP A 174 13.84 -11.52 -17.89
N GLN A 175 12.86 -11.87 -17.06
CA GLN A 175 12.95 -13.03 -16.19
C GLN A 175 12.72 -14.34 -16.95
N GLU A 176 13.03 -15.48 -16.32
CA GLU A 176 12.85 -16.83 -16.88
C GLU A 176 11.42 -17.05 -17.42
N TYR A 177 10.43 -16.47 -16.72
CA TYR A 177 9.05 -16.39 -17.18
C TYR A 177 8.70 -14.91 -17.44
N PRO A 178 8.84 -14.44 -18.69
CA PRO A 178 8.66 -13.04 -19.02
C PRO A 178 7.30 -12.49 -18.60
N GLY A 179 7.31 -11.31 -17.97
CA GLY A 179 6.12 -10.49 -17.78
C GLY A 179 5.12 -11.04 -16.77
N ARG A 180 5.56 -11.88 -15.81
CA ARG A 180 4.69 -12.34 -14.71
C ARG A 180 4.07 -11.14 -13.97
N PRO A 181 2.75 -11.19 -13.64
CA PRO A 181 2.13 -10.22 -12.75
C PRO A 181 2.84 -10.14 -11.40
N PHE A 182 2.87 -8.97 -10.76
CA PHE A 182 3.67 -8.70 -9.56
C PHE A 182 3.45 -9.71 -8.42
N GLY A 183 2.20 -10.01 -8.06
CA GLY A 183 1.90 -11.00 -7.02
C GLY A 183 2.53 -12.37 -7.32
N THR A 184 2.44 -12.83 -8.58
CA THR A 184 3.06 -14.10 -8.99
C THR A 184 4.58 -14.02 -9.11
N ALA A 185 5.15 -12.84 -9.34
CA ALA A 185 6.60 -12.65 -9.36
C ALA A 185 7.22 -12.82 -7.96
N ILE A 186 6.49 -12.47 -6.90
CA ILE A 186 6.86 -12.79 -5.51
C ILE A 186 6.88 -14.31 -5.31
N THR A 187 5.82 -15.02 -5.72
CA THR A 187 5.78 -16.49 -5.60
C THR A 187 6.81 -17.20 -6.47
N ALA A 188 7.20 -16.60 -7.60
CA ALA A 188 8.26 -17.10 -8.47
C ALA A 188 9.68 -16.79 -7.96
N ASN A 189 9.83 -16.17 -6.77
CA ASN A 189 11.10 -15.74 -6.18
C ASN A 189 11.91 -14.76 -7.05
N PHE A 190 11.27 -14.05 -7.98
CA PHE A 190 11.92 -12.93 -8.67
C PHE A 190 12.01 -11.73 -7.72
N LEU A 191 10.91 -11.45 -7.02
CA LEU A 191 10.85 -10.46 -5.96
C LEU A 191 10.99 -11.17 -4.60
N ASP A 192 12.00 -10.80 -3.82
CA ASP A 192 12.24 -11.33 -2.47
C ASP A 192 11.48 -10.50 -1.44
N PRO A 193 10.43 -11.05 -0.80
CA PRO A 193 9.68 -10.32 0.21
C PRO A 193 10.42 -10.20 1.54
N ASN A 194 11.60 -10.81 1.73
CA ASN A 194 12.39 -10.78 2.98
C ASN A 194 13.22 -9.50 3.12
N VAL A 195 12.57 -8.34 2.97
CA VAL A 195 13.18 -7.02 3.13
C VAL A 195 12.47 -6.22 4.22
N ARG A 196 13.17 -5.23 4.77
CA ARG A 196 12.69 -4.40 5.88
C ARG A 196 11.37 -3.71 5.54
N GLU A 197 11.21 -3.25 4.32
CA GLU A 197 10.04 -2.51 3.86
C GLU A 197 8.77 -3.36 3.93
N VAL A 198 8.88 -4.65 3.58
CA VAL A 198 7.79 -5.62 3.75
C VAL A 198 7.54 -5.91 5.23
N ASP A 199 8.59 -5.98 6.06
CA ASP A 199 8.42 -6.16 7.51
C ASP A 199 7.62 -5.02 8.15
N VAL A 200 7.92 -3.77 7.79
CA VAL A 200 7.23 -2.58 8.32
C VAL A 200 5.77 -2.56 7.86
N LEU A 201 5.50 -2.80 6.57
CA LEU A 201 4.14 -2.89 6.04
C LEU A 201 3.33 -4.01 6.73
N ALA A 202 3.93 -5.20 6.88
CA ALA A 202 3.28 -6.32 7.54
C ALA A 202 3.04 -6.05 9.04
N ALA A 203 3.97 -5.36 9.71
CA ALA A 203 3.80 -4.95 11.10
C ALA A 203 2.64 -3.94 11.24
N TRP A 204 2.52 -2.97 10.33
CA TRP A 204 1.39 -2.04 10.28
C TRP A 204 0.05 -2.78 10.11
N LEU A 205 -0.06 -3.69 9.14
CA LEU A 205 -1.27 -4.50 8.93
C LEU A 205 -1.66 -5.27 10.20
N LYS A 206 -0.67 -5.87 10.89
CA LYS A 206 -0.91 -6.58 12.17
C LYS A 206 -1.36 -5.63 13.28
N ARG A 207 -0.73 -4.47 13.44
CA ARG A 207 -1.12 -3.45 14.45
C ARG A 207 -2.51 -2.88 14.18
N LEU A 208 -2.89 -2.75 12.91
CA LEU A 208 -4.19 -2.22 12.51
C LEU A 208 -5.30 -3.24 12.75
N PHE A 209 -5.21 -4.42 12.15
CA PHE A 209 -6.31 -5.37 12.08
C PHE A 209 -6.33 -6.39 13.22
N PHE A 210 -5.19 -6.58 13.90
CA PHE A 210 -5.02 -7.59 14.94
C PHE A 210 -4.27 -7.02 16.16
N PRO A 211 -4.72 -5.88 16.73
CA PRO A 211 -4.09 -5.32 17.91
C PRO A 211 -4.11 -6.36 19.03
N ARG A 212 -2.99 -6.51 19.76
CA ARG A 212 -2.98 -7.37 20.94
C ARG A 212 -3.98 -6.81 21.94
N SER A 213 -4.97 -7.62 22.32
CA SER A 213 -5.86 -7.29 23.42
C SER A 213 -4.99 -7.00 24.64
N GLN A 214 -5.04 -5.76 25.17
CA GLN A 214 -4.44 -5.51 26.47
C GLN A 214 -5.22 -6.36 27.47
N SER A 215 -4.53 -7.37 28.04
CA SER A 215 -5.07 -8.11 29.18
C SER A 215 -5.21 -7.09 30.30
N SER A 216 -6.45 -6.80 30.68
CA SER A 216 -6.78 -5.99 31.86
C SER A 216 -6.17 -6.57 33.13
#